data_AF-A0AAJ2IIE8-F1
#
_entry.id   AF-A0AAJ2IIE8-F1
#
_cell.length_a   1.000
_cell.length_b   1.000
_cell.length_c   1.000
_cell.angle_alpha   90.00
_cell.angle_beta   90.00
_cell.angle_gamma   90.00
#
_symmetry.space_group_name_H-M   'P 1'
#
loop_
_entity.id
_entity.type
_entity.pdbx_description
1 polymer ?
#
loop_
_entity_poly.entity_id
_entity_poly.type
_entity_poly.pdbx_seq_one_letter_code
_entity_poly.pdbx_strand_id
1 'polypeptide(L)'
;MDKQLLERSLALVDLPDSGLTVRFYEILFDRYPTVRAMFGRDTRAQAEMLRSAVASVVEHLDDAEWLTTTLHALGRRHAGLGVTRPMYTAVAECMIAAMSEIGGESWTPAMTLAWDRALGAVATIMLDGYPDDGVVDIMPADRRKPGAA
;
A
#
# COMPACT_ATOMS: atom_id res chain seq x y z
N MET A 1 5.29 2.00 17.26
CA MET A 1 5.86 1.04 16.28
C MET A 1 7.36 0.96 16.52
N ASP A 2 8.02 -0.18 16.32
CA ASP A 2 9.49 -0.27 16.53
C ASP A 2 10.23 0.25 15.30
N LYS A 3 10.48 1.56 15.27
CA LYS A 3 11.14 2.26 14.16
C LYS A 3 12.55 1.72 13.91
N GLN A 4 13.32 1.48 14.97
CA GLN A 4 14.69 1.00 14.83
C GLN A 4 14.74 -0.40 14.21
N LEU A 5 13.77 -1.28 14.52
CA LEU A 5 13.67 -2.58 13.87
C LEU A 5 13.31 -2.47 12.39
N LEU A 6 12.41 -1.54 12.02
CA LEU A 6 12.04 -1.28 10.63
C LEU A 6 13.23 -0.72 9.83
N GLU A 7 13.96 0.25 10.37
CA GLU A 7 15.17 0.82 9.73
C GLU A 7 16.25 -0.24 9.51
N ARG A 8 16.59 -1.02 10.55
CA ARG A 8 17.61 -2.07 10.44
C ARG A 8 17.20 -3.16 9.45
N SER A 9 15.94 -3.57 9.47
CA SER A 9 15.45 -4.61 8.57
C SER A 9 15.32 -4.12 7.14
N LEU A 10 15.00 -2.83 6.92
CA LEU A 10 15.04 -2.22 5.58
C LEU A 10 16.48 -2.20 5.03
N ALA A 11 17.45 -1.79 5.84
CA ALA A 11 18.86 -1.77 5.46
C ALA A 11 19.41 -3.17 5.14
N LEU A 12 18.94 -4.21 5.84
CA LEU A 12 19.29 -5.60 5.58
C LEU A 12 18.92 -6.05 4.15
N VAL A 13 17.84 -5.49 3.59
CA VAL A 13 17.27 -5.91 2.30
C VAL A 13 17.44 -4.85 1.20
N ASP A 14 18.20 -3.78 1.46
CA ASP A 14 18.46 -2.72 0.49
C ASP A 14 19.49 -3.20 -0.54
N LEU A 15 18.97 -3.67 -1.68
CA LEU A 15 19.77 -4.12 -2.80
C LEU A 15 20.00 -2.99 -3.81
N PRO A 16 21.16 -2.96 -4.51
CA PRO A 16 21.40 -2.05 -5.62
C PRO A 16 20.31 -2.11 -6.69
N ASP A 17 20.20 -1.06 -7.49
CA ASP A 17 19.28 -0.98 -8.63
C ASP A 17 17.80 -1.25 -8.29
N SER A 18 17.37 -0.91 -7.07
CA SER A 18 16.01 -1.18 -6.60
C SER A 18 15.69 -2.68 -6.56
N GLY A 19 16.69 -3.54 -6.26
CA GLY A 19 16.55 -5.00 -6.29
C GLY A 19 15.42 -5.54 -5.41
N LEU A 20 15.17 -4.94 -4.24
CA LEU A 20 14.02 -5.28 -3.38
C LEU A 20 12.70 -5.07 -4.11
N THR A 21 12.50 -3.90 -4.71
CA THR A 21 11.23 -3.53 -5.34
C THR A 21 11.04 -4.26 -6.67
N VAL A 22 12.12 -4.59 -7.38
CA VAL A 22 12.08 -5.52 -8.52
C VAL A 22 11.58 -6.90 -8.07
N ARG A 23 12.19 -7.49 -7.03
CA ARG A 23 11.79 -8.79 -6.52
C ARG A 23 10.33 -8.79 -6.02
N PHE A 24 9.92 -7.73 -5.36
CA PHE A 24 8.53 -7.50 -4.98
C PHE A 24 7.57 -7.57 -6.18
N TYR A 25 7.86 -6.90 -7.29
CA TYR A 25 6.99 -6.93 -8.47
C TYR A 25 6.92 -8.31 -9.12
N GLU A 26 8.03 -9.05 -9.15
CA GLU A 26 8.04 -10.44 -9.62
C GLU A 26 7.06 -11.29 -8.80
N ILE A 27 7.15 -11.23 -7.47
CA ILE A 27 6.27 -11.97 -6.56
C ILE A 27 4.80 -11.51 -6.71
N LEU A 28 4.57 -10.20 -6.80
CA LEU A 28 3.23 -9.63 -6.94
C LEU A 28 2.55 -10.12 -8.22
N PHE A 29 3.25 -10.11 -9.36
CA PHE A 29 2.67 -10.51 -10.64
C PHE A 29 2.53 -12.02 -10.78
N ASP A 30 3.37 -12.81 -10.10
CA ASP A 30 3.22 -14.26 -10.02
C ASP A 30 1.97 -14.66 -9.22
N ARG A 31 1.78 -14.07 -8.03
CA ARG A 31 0.67 -14.41 -7.13
C ARG A 31 -0.66 -13.76 -7.52
N TYR A 32 -0.61 -12.54 -8.06
CA TYR A 32 -1.77 -11.73 -8.39
C TYR A 32 -1.71 -11.26 -9.86
N PRO A 33 -1.74 -12.17 -10.85
CA PRO A 33 -1.53 -11.81 -12.26
C PRO A 33 -2.53 -10.78 -12.79
N THR A 34 -3.72 -10.68 -12.19
CA THR A 34 -4.73 -9.67 -12.55
C THR A 34 -4.27 -8.23 -12.29
N VAL A 35 -3.39 -7.99 -11.32
CA VAL A 35 -2.92 -6.63 -11.02
C VAL A 35 -1.92 -6.14 -12.06
N ARG A 36 -1.27 -7.06 -12.82
CA ARG A 36 -0.27 -6.72 -13.85
C ARG A 36 -0.80 -5.75 -14.90
N ALA A 37 -2.10 -5.84 -15.21
CA ALA A 37 -2.75 -4.97 -16.20
C ALA A 37 -2.80 -3.50 -15.77
N MET A 38 -2.62 -3.21 -14.47
CA MET A 38 -2.57 -1.85 -13.92
C MET A 38 -1.18 -1.19 -14.10
N PHE A 39 -0.16 -1.96 -14.52
CA PHE A 39 1.21 -1.49 -14.65
C PHE A 39 1.66 -1.44 -16.12
N GLY A 40 2.55 -0.49 -16.42
CA GLY A 40 3.23 -0.42 -17.71
C GLY A 40 4.08 -1.67 -18.01
N ARG A 41 4.65 -1.75 -19.21
CA ARG A 41 5.57 -2.84 -19.58
C ARG A 41 6.84 -2.85 -18.74
N ASP A 42 7.36 -1.66 -18.45
CA ASP A 42 8.52 -1.43 -17.59
C ASP A 42 8.08 -0.90 -16.23
N THR A 43 8.50 -1.58 -15.15
CA THR A 43 8.21 -1.20 -13.77
C THR A 43 9.41 -0.57 -13.07
N ARG A 44 10.56 -0.37 -13.72
CA ARG A 44 11.78 0.14 -13.07
C ARG A 44 11.58 1.52 -12.45
N ALA A 45 10.95 2.44 -13.16
CA ALA A 45 10.63 3.76 -12.60
C ALA A 45 9.68 3.65 -11.39
N GLN A 46 8.69 2.77 -11.48
CA GLN A 46 7.74 2.50 -10.39
C GLN A 46 8.43 1.82 -9.19
N ALA A 47 9.45 0.99 -9.43
CA ALA A 47 10.26 0.32 -8.42
C ALA A 47 11.10 1.34 -7.62
N GLU A 48 11.70 2.33 -8.30
CA GLU A 48 12.43 3.40 -7.61
C GLU A 48 11.48 4.31 -6.81
N MET A 49 10.33 4.67 -7.38
CA MET A 49 9.30 5.44 -6.68
C MET A 49 8.81 4.71 -5.42
N LEU A 50 8.57 3.40 -5.52
CA LEU A 50 8.14 2.59 -4.38
C LEU A 50 9.23 2.49 -3.32
N ARG A 51 10.49 2.30 -3.72
CA ARG A 51 11.63 2.25 -2.80
C ARG A 51 11.73 3.55 -2.00
N SER A 52 11.65 4.69 -2.71
CA SER A 52 11.69 6.02 -2.10
C SER A 52 10.50 6.23 -1.15
N ALA A 53 9.30 5.84 -1.55
CA ALA A 53 8.10 5.97 -0.71
C ALA A 53 8.20 5.15 0.59
N VAL A 54 8.67 3.90 0.52
CA VAL A 54 8.88 3.04 1.70
C VAL A 54 9.91 3.65 2.64
N ALA A 55 11.05 4.12 2.11
CA ALA A 55 12.08 4.77 2.90
C ALA A 55 11.55 6.04 3.61
N SER A 56 10.83 6.91 2.90
CA SER A 56 10.26 8.13 3.48
C SER A 56 9.23 7.84 4.58
N VAL A 57 8.39 6.81 4.41
CA VAL A 57 7.46 6.39 5.46
C VAL A 57 8.21 5.95 6.71
N VAL A 58 9.26 5.13 6.57
CA VAL A 58 10.07 4.67 7.70
C VAL A 58 10.75 5.85 8.42
N GLU A 59 11.28 6.81 7.66
CA GLU A 59 11.91 8.02 8.19
C GLU A 59 10.93 8.86 9.04
N HIS A 60 9.68 9.01 8.56
CA HIS A 60 8.65 9.85 9.16
C HIS A 60 7.67 9.09 10.07
N LEU A 61 8.02 7.88 10.56
CA LEU A 61 7.09 7.07 11.36
C LEU A 61 6.54 7.74 12.63
N ASP A 62 7.26 8.72 13.16
CA ASP A 62 6.88 9.46 14.36
C ASP A 62 6.24 10.83 14.04
N ASP A 63 6.09 11.17 12.75
CA ASP A 63 5.48 12.41 12.29
C ASP A 63 4.06 12.15 11.76
N ALA A 64 3.09 12.19 12.67
CA ALA A 64 1.70 11.92 12.36
C ALA A 64 1.09 12.90 11.35
N GLU A 65 1.51 14.17 11.36
CA GLU A 65 1.00 15.20 10.45
C GLU A 65 1.50 14.94 9.02
N TRP A 66 2.80 14.66 8.88
CA TRP A 66 3.40 14.29 7.60
C TRP A 66 2.77 13.02 7.04
N LEU A 67 2.62 11.98 7.87
CA LEU A 67 2.03 10.70 7.46
C LEU A 67 0.60 10.90 6.97
N THR A 68 -0.23 11.59 7.75
CA THR A 68 -1.63 11.83 7.38
C THR A 68 -1.72 12.60 6.06
N THR A 69 -1.02 13.73 5.96
CA THR A 69 -1.08 14.62 4.78
C THR A 69 -0.59 13.91 3.52
N THR A 70 0.57 13.26 3.61
CA THR A 70 1.24 12.62 2.47
C THR A 70 0.49 11.35 2.03
N LEU A 71 0.13 10.49 2.97
CA LEU A 71 -0.53 9.22 2.65
C LEU A 71 -1.98 9.41 2.23
N HIS A 72 -2.70 10.43 2.74
CA HIS A 72 -4.03 10.77 2.21
C HIS A 72 -3.94 11.22 0.75
N ALA A 73 -2.98 12.07 0.40
CA ALA A 73 -2.78 12.50 -0.98
C ALA A 73 -2.43 11.32 -1.90
N LEU A 74 -1.57 10.42 -1.42
CA LEU A 74 -1.22 9.21 -2.14
C LEU A 74 -2.43 8.25 -2.28
N GLY A 75 -3.26 8.15 -1.25
CA GLY A 75 -4.52 7.42 -1.24
C GLY A 75 -5.47 7.87 -2.33
N ARG A 76 -5.76 9.18 -2.42
CA ARG A 76 -6.60 9.74 -3.51
C ARG A 76 -6.08 9.38 -4.91
N ARG A 77 -4.76 9.39 -5.10
CA ARG A 77 -4.14 8.97 -6.37
C ARG A 77 -4.38 7.49 -6.64
N HIS A 78 -4.26 6.63 -5.62
CA HIS A 78 -4.50 5.18 -5.76
C HIS A 78 -5.98 4.87 -6.03
N ALA A 79 -6.90 5.60 -5.40
CA ALA A 79 -8.33 5.53 -5.69
C ALA A 79 -8.61 5.84 -7.17
N GLY A 80 -8.01 6.91 -7.71
CA GLY A 80 -8.14 7.28 -9.12
C GLY A 80 -7.55 6.25 -10.11
N LEU A 81 -6.70 5.33 -9.64
CA LEU A 81 -6.15 4.22 -10.41
C LEU A 81 -6.99 2.93 -10.27
N GLY A 82 -8.08 2.95 -9.49
CA GLY A 82 -8.92 1.79 -9.23
C GLY A 82 -8.29 0.76 -8.28
N VAL A 83 -7.31 1.17 -7.47
CA VAL A 83 -6.70 0.28 -6.47
C VAL A 83 -7.70 0.01 -5.34
N THR A 84 -7.94 -1.27 -5.07
CA THR A 84 -8.94 -1.70 -4.08
C THR A 84 -8.30 -2.10 -2.75
N ARG A 85 -9.09 -2.16 -1.67
CA ARG A 85 -8.63 -2.62 -0.35
C ARG A 85 -7.93 -4.00 -0.39
N PRO A 86 -8.46 -5.04 -1.07
CA PRO A 86 -7.75 -6.31 -1.20
C PRO A 86 -6.38 -6.21 -1.88
N MET A 87 -6.18 -5.26 -2.80
CA MET A 87 -4.88 -5.06 -3.44
C MET A 87 -3.83 -4.53 -2.46
N TYR A 88 -4.21 -3.75 -1.44
CA TYR A 88 -3.27 -3.36 -0.37
C TYR A 88 -2.77 -4.56 0.42
N THR A 89 -3.67 -5.50 0.75
CA THR A 89 -3.29 -6.74 1.43
C THR A 89 -2.32 -7.56 0.58
N ALA A 90 -2.60 -7.72 -0.72
CA ALA A 90 -1.72 -8.39 -1.68
C ALA A 90 -0.33 -7.73 -1.75
N VAL A 91 -0.28 -6.39 -1.80
CA VAL A 91 0.99 -5.65 -1.80
C VAL A 91 1.77 -5.88 -0.51
N ALA A 92 1.10 -5.83 0.65
CA ALA A 92 1.76 -6.01 1.94
C ALA A 92 2.40 -7.40 2.07
N GLU A 93 1.66 -8.45 1.73
CA GLU A 93 2.19 -9.83 1.81
C GLU A 93 3.33 -10.07 0.81
N CYS A 94 3.25 -9.52 -0.41
CA CYS A 94 4.29 -9.70 -1.43
C CYS A 94 5.56 -8.93 -1.05
N MET A 95 5.42 -7.74 -0.45
CA MET A 95 6.57 -6.97 0.03
C MET A 95 7.30 -7.71 1.16
N ILE A 96 6.56 -8.19 2.16
CA ILE A 96 7.13 -8.97 3.26
C ILE A 96 7.78 -10.26 2.75
N ALA A 97 7.16 -10.94 1.77
CA ALA A 97 7.76 -12.11 1.13
C ALA A 97 9.11 -11.78 0.46
N ALA A 98 9.18 -10.67 -0.30
CA ALA A 98 10.42 -10.22 -0.93
C ALA A 98 11.51 -9.91 0.11
N MET A 99 11.15 -9.17 1.17
CA MET A 99 12.07 -8.84 2.25
C MET A 99 12.57 -10.09 2.97
N SER A 100 11.67 -11.04 3.26
CA SER A 100 12.03 -12.31 3.92
C SER A 100 12.93 -13.19 3.05
N GLU A 101 12.71 -13.22 1.74
CA GLU A 101 13.55 -13.97 0.80
C GLU A 101 14.96 -13.37 0.72
N ILE A 102 15.05 -12.05 0.59
CA ILE A 102 16.34 -11.33 0.49
C ILE A 102 17.10 -11.40 1.82
N GLY A 103 16.42 -11.20 2.94
CA GLY A 103 17.04 -11.19 4.27
C GLY A 103 17.47 -12.58 4.77
N GLY A 104 16.95 -13.66 4.17
CA GLY A 104 17.35 -15.04 4.45
C GLY A 104 17.35 -15.37 5.95
N GLU A 105 18.42 -16.00 6.44
CA GLU A 105 18.57 -16.38 7.85
C GLU A 105 18.63 -15.18 8.82
N SER A 106 18.94 -13.98 8.31
CA SER A 106 18.97 -12.75 9.11
C SER A 106 17.58 -12.13 9.27
N TRP A 107 16.60 -12.55 8.45
CA TRP A 107 15.22 -12.10 8.56
C TRP A 107 14.50 -12.85 9.67
N THR A 108 13.94 -12.12 10.64
CA THR A 108 13.35 -12.71 11.84
C THR A 108 11.82 -12.59 11.84
N PRO A 109 11.10 -13.45 12.59
CA PRO A 109 9.65 -13.31 12.76
C PRO A 109 9.23 -11.95 13.34
N ALA A 110 10.08 -11.33 14.17
CA ALA A 110 9.84 -10.00 14.70
C ALA A 110 9.84 -8.92 13.60
N MET A 111 10.71 -9.04 12.60
CA MET A 111 10.75 -8.14 11.44
C MET A 111 9.47 -8.29 10.60
N THR A 112 9.05 -9.52 10.32
CA THR A 112 7.77 -9.79 9.64
C THR A 112 6.60 -9.12 10.35
N LEU A 113 6.46 -9.31 11.67
CA LEU A 113 5.38 -8.70 12.44
C LEU A 113 5.45 -7.17 12.47
N ALA A 114 6.66 -6.60 12.52
CA ALA A 114 6.83 -5.16 12.48
C ALA A 114 6.39 -4.58 11.13
N TRP A 115 6.79 -5.20 10.02
CA TRP A 115 6.41 -4.78 8.68
C TRP A 115 4.93 -4.97 8.38
N ASP A 116 4.32 -6.07 8.84
CA ASP A 116 2.88 -6.30 8.73
C ASP A 116 2.07 -5.16 9.38
N ARG A 117 2.44 -4.77 10.60
CA ARG A 117 1.83 -3.63 11.30
C ARG A 117 2.06 -2.31 10.59
N ALA A 118 3.28 -2.07 10.11
CA ALA A 118 3.64 -0.83 9.42
C ALA A 118 2.87 -0.67 8.10
N LEU A 119 2.86 -1.71 7.27
CA LEU A 119 2.16 -1.70 5.98
C LEU A 119 0.65 -1.65 6.17
N GLY A 120 0.10 -2.32 7.20
CA GLY A 120 -1.30 -2.21 7.57
C GLY A 120 -1.71 -0.81 8.03
N ALA A 121 -0.87 -0.13 8.81
CA ALA A 121 -1.09 1.26 9.21
C ALA A 121 -1.05 2.21 8.01
N VAL A 122 -0.05 2.06 7.13
CA VAL A 122 0.05 2.85 5.88
C VAL A 122 -1.18 2.64 5.00
N ALA A 123 -1.59 1.40 4.78
CA ALA A 123 -2.77 1.08 3.98
C ALA A 123 -4.03 1.71 4.58
N THR A 124 -4.18 1.67 5.91
CA THR A 124 -5.31 2.30 6.61
C THR A 124 -5.36 3.80 6.34
N ILE A 125 -4.26 4.52 6.57
CA ILE A 125 -4.21 5.97 6.34
C ILE A 125 -4.44 6.30 4.86
N MET A 126 -3.87 5.54 3.93
CA MET A 126 -4.12 5.75 2.50
C MET A 126 -5.59 5.56 2.14
N LEU A 127 -6.23 4.52 2.68
CA LEU A 127 -7.64 4.23 2.45
C LEU A 127 -8.56 5.28 3.07
N ASP A 128 -8.20 5.87 4.22
CA ASP A 128 -8.92 7.00 4.82
C ASP A 128 -8.85 8.26 3.93
N GLY A 129 -7.83 8.35 3.08
CA GLY A 129 -7.71 9.39 2.06
C GLY A 129 -8.55 9.15 0.81
N TYR A 130 -9.21 8.00 0.64
CA TYR A 130 -10.05 7.75 -0.53
C TYR A 130 -11.27 8.71 -0.53
N PRO A 131 -11.75 9.14 -1.70
CA PRO A 131 -13.02 9.86 -1.74
C PRO A 131 -14.11 8.96 -1.15
N ASP A 132 -15.02 9.53 -0.34
CA ASP A 132 -16.24 8.82 0.00
C ASP A 132 -16.96 8.50 -1.31
N ASP A 133 -17.14 7.21 -1.60
CA ASP A 133 -17.76 6.73 -2.84
C ASP A 133 -19.24 7.10 -2.96
N GLY A 134 -19.74 8.03 -2.13
CA GLY A 134 -21.08 8.58 -2.18
C GLY A 134 -22.08 7.46 -2.43
N VAL A 135 -22.19 6.51 -1.48
CA VAL A 135 -23.37 5.66 -1.45
C VAL A 135 -24.54 6.61 -1.29
N VAL A 136 -25.16 6.95 -2.42
CA VAL A 136 -26.49 7.51 -2.48
C VAL A 136 -27.36 6.49 -1.77
N ASP A 137 -27.66 6.79 -0.50
CA ASP A 137 -28.78 6.18 0.18
C ASP A 137 -30.00 6.49 -0.68
N ILE A 138 -30.40 5.54 -1.53
CA ILE A 138 -31.64 5.60 -2.27
C ILE A 138 -32.73 5.42 -1.22
N MET A 139 -33.05 6.52 -0.52
CA MET A 139 -34.29 6.61 0.23
C MET A 139 -35.42 6.21 -0.72
N PRO A 140 -36.31 5.27 -0.33
CA PRO A 140 -37.40 4.87 -1.19
C PRO A 140 -38.28 6.11 -1.44
N ALA A 141 -38.44 6.47 -2.71
CA ALA A 141 -39.28 7.58 -3.13
C ALA A 141 -40.70 7.37 -2.59
N ASP A 142 -41.08 8.21 -1.62
CA ASP A 142 -42.44 8.31 -1.12
C ASP A 142 -43.37 8.66 -2.30
N ARG A 143 -44.27 7.74 -2.63
CA ARG A 143 -45.25 7.89 -3.71
C ARG A 143 -46.31 8.91 -3.28
N ARG A 144 -46.06 10.19 -3.51
CA ARG A 144 -47.17 11.16 -3.62
C ARG A 144 -47.80 11.05 -5.01
N LYS A 145 -48.95 10.38 -5.06
CA LYS A 145 -49.88 10.44 -6.21
C LYS A 145 -50.33 11.89 -6.41
N PRO A 146 -50.43 12.40 -7.65
CA PRO A 146 -51.13 13.66 -7.90
C PRO A 146 -52.64 13.41 -7.75
N GLY A 147 -53.28 14.24 -6.92
CA GLY A 147 -54.74 14.31 -6.83
C GLY A 147 -55.33 14.74 -8.16
N ALA A 148 -56.34 14.00 -8.61
CA ALA A 148 -57.23 14.38 -9.70
C ALA A 148 -58.58 14.80 -9.10
N ALA A 149 -59.21 15.74 -9.81
CA ALA A 149 -60.49 16.43 -9.57
C ALA A 149 -60.40 17.71 -8.73
#